data_AF-A0A948QCE8-F1
#
_entry.id   AF-A0A948QCE8-F1
#
_cell.length_a   1.000
_cell.length_b   1.000
_cell.length_c   1.000
_cell.angle_alpha   90.00
_cell.angle_beta   90.00
_cell.angle_gamma   90.00
#
_symmetry.space_group_name_H-M   'P 1'
#
loop_
_entity.id
_entity.type
_entity.pdbx_description
1 polymer ?
#
loop_
_entity_poly.entity_id
_entity_poly.type
_entity_poly.pdbx_seq_one_letter_code
_entity_poly.pdbx_strand_id
1 'polypeptide(L)'
;MLRKYTDKFLKMDRRIIFALLTLMLFIPLIKPLGLPNKTVGVSTQQVHDFIENMKPGSFILISLDYDPSTRPELHPQAKTVISHCFRKDVRVAVMTFLPGATGLIEEIFATIPKEYNKKEGIDYVVLPYQPNPVAIMTQLGSDIYTIYDKDKNDTPTKNMPVMEGITNYRDMAAVMCITGTALLDYWIAYAGDKYHVPMLGGVTAVSQPSYGPYLQKGQLKGLIGGMKGAADYEKLIGKLGKGTKGIDALNLAHLLVLFLIITSNIMLFFMKRS
;
A
#
# COMPACT_ATOMS: atom_id res chain seq x y z
N MET A 1 0.81 -28.88 44.74
CA MET A 1 1.78 -27.97 44.08
C MET A 1 1.17 -27.22 42.90
N LEU A 2 0.55 -27.91 41.94
CA LEU A 2 -0.06 -27.31 40.73
C LEU A 2 -1.03 -26.15 41.04
N ARG A 3 -1.91 -26.32 42.04
CA ARG A 3 -2.92 -25.33 42.48
C ARG A 3 -2.33 -23.98 42.92
N LYS A 4 -1.11 -23.99 43.51
CA LYS A 4 -0.42 -22.76 43.97
C LYS A 4 0.18 -21.98 42.79
N TYR A 5 0.61 -22.66 41.73
CA TYR A 5 1.09 -22.03 40.51
C TYR A 5 -0.06 -21.51 39.64
N THR A 6 -1.19 -22.22 39.57
CA THR A 6 -2.39 -21.75 38.86
C THR A 6 -2.99 -20.51 39.51
N ASP A 7 -3.11 -20.47 40.84
CA ASP A 7 -3.62 -19.27 41.54
C ASP A 7 -2.69 -18.06 41.37
N LYS A 8 -1.37 -18.29 41.32
CA LYS A 8 -0.38 -17.23 41.09
C LYS A 8 -0.43 -16.68 39.65
N PHE A 9 -0.69 -17.54 38.67
CA PHE A 9 -0.83 -17.14 37.27
C PHE A 9 -2.16 -16.41 37.01
N LEU A 10 -3.27 -16.87 37.60
CA LEU A 10 -4.57 -16.19 37.48
C LEU A 10 -4.61 -14.84 38.20
N LYS A 11 -3.79 -14.67 39.25
CA LYS A 11 -3.56 -13.39 39.94
C LYS A 11 -2.40 -12.58 39.35
N MET A 12 -1.85 -13.00 38.20
CA MET A 12 -0.75 -12.27 37.56
C MET A 12 -1.21 -10.85 37.23
N ASP A 13 -0.40 -9.87 37.63
CA ASP A 13 -0.69 -8.48 37.36
C ASP A 13 -0.74 -8.24 35.84
N ARG A 14 -1.85 -7.66 35.38
CA ARG A 14 -2.05 -7.26 33.98
C ARG A 14 -0.88 -6.44 33.41
N ARG A 15 -0.15 -5.71 34.26
CA ARG A 15 1.05 -4.95 33.88
C ARG A 15 2.16 -5.83 33.30
N ILE A 16 2.32 -7.06 33.81
CA ILE A 16 3.31 -8.03 33.30
C ILE A 16 2.92 -8.50 31.89
N ILE A 17 1.62 -8.74 31.67
CA ILE A 17 1.08 -9.10 30.36
C ILE A 17 1.30 -7.95 29.37
N PHE A 18 1.01 -6.71 29.77
CA PHE A 18 1.24 -5.54 28.92
C PHE A 18 2.74 -5.31 28.64
N ALA A 19 3.62 -5.54 29.61
CA ALA A 19 5.07 -5.45 29.41
C ALA A 19 5.59 -6.51 28.43
N LEU A 20 5.14 -7.77 28.56
CA LEU A 20 5.46 -8.84 27.61
C LEU A 20 4.92 -8.56 26.21
N LEU A 21 3.68 -8.07 26.10
CA LEU A 21 3.08 -7.67 24.83
C LEU A 21 3.89 -6.53 24.19
N THR A 22 4.29 -5.53 24.98
CA THR A 22 5.11 -4.40 24.50
C THR A 22 6.45 -4.90 23.96
N LEU A 23 7.13 -5.78 24.71
CA LEU A 23 8.40 -6.36 24.29
C LEU A 23 8.25 -7.15 22.98
N MET A 24 7.22 -7.99 22.88
CA MET A 24 6.93 -8.78 21.67
C MET A 24 6.60 -7.92 20.45
N LEU A 25 5.89 -6.80 20.63
CA LEU A 25 5.61 -5.85 19.56
C LEU A 25 6.85 -5.05 19.14
N PHE A 26 7.79 -4.82 20.07
CA PHE A 26 8.99 -4.02 19.81
C PHE A 26 10.03 -4.73 18.95
N ILE A 27 10.18 -6.04 19.12
CA ILE A 27 11.12 -6.88 18.36
C ILE A 27 10.96 -6.73 16.82
N PRO A 28 9.76 -6.96 16.23
CA PRO A 28 9.56 -6.87 14.79
C PRO A 28 9.63 -5.44 14.25
N LEU A 29 9.37 -4.42 15.08
CA LEU A 29 9.51 -3.01 14.70
C LEU A 29 10.97 -2.64 14.43
N ILE A 30 11.92 -3.20 15.20
CA ILE A 30 13.35 -3.00 14.96
C ILE A 30 13.78 -3.82 13.75
N LYS A 31 13.54 -5.14 13.78
CA LYS A 31 14.00 -6.08 12.77
C LYS A 31 12.83 -6.91 12.25
N PRO A 32 12.42 -6.75 10.97
CA PRO A 32 11.35 -7.58 10.42
C PRO A 32 11.84 -9.03 10.46
N LEU A 33 11.03 -9.89 11.06
CA LEU A 33 11.30 -11.31 11.23
C LEU A 33 10.93 -12.09 9.97
N GLY A 34 10.03 -11.55 9.14
CA GLY A 34 9.52 -12.21 7.95
C GLY A 34 8.80 -13.50 8.31
N LEU A 35 7.96 -13.46 9.35
CA LEU A 35 7.26 -14.65 9.84
C LEU A 35 6.46 -15.30 8.70
N PRO A 36 6.28 -16.64 8.72
CA PRO A 36 5.61 -17.36 7.65
C PRO A 36 4.20 -16.81 7.41
N ASN A 37 4.08 -15.97 6.39
CA ASN A 37 2.80 -15.49 5.92
C ASN A 37 2.29 -16.52 4.91
N LYS A 38 1.32 -17.34 5.33
CA LYS A 38 0.78 -18.42 4.49
C LYS A 38 0.16 -17.78 3.25
N THR A 39 0.89 -17.91 2.14
CA THR A 39 0.58 -17.47 0.78
C THR A 39 0.40 -15.97 0.55
N VAL A 40 0.99 -15.50 -0.55
CA VAL A 40 0.77 -14.16 -1.09
C VAL A 40 -0.68 -14.08 -1.58
N GLY A 41 -1.38 -13.01 -1.23
CA GLY A 41 -2.75 -12.79 -1.70
C GLY A 41 -2.81 -12.69 -3.23
N VAL A 42 -3.74 -13.43 -3.86
CA VAL A 42 -3.88 -13.49 -5.32
C VAL A 42 -4.00 -12.11 -5.94
N SER A 43 -4.81 -11.21 -5.36
CA SER A 43 -5.00 -9.86 -5.89
C SER A 43 -3.73 -9.01 -5.83
N THR A 44 -2.86 -9.24 -4.84
CA THR A 44 -1.57 -8.54 -4.72
C THR A 44 -0.54 -9.10 -5.70
N GLN A 45 -0.51 -10.44 -5.86
CA GLN A 45 0.29 -11.10 -6.90
C GLN A 45 -0.04 -10.54 -8.28
N GLN A 46 -1.33 -10.35 -8.59
CA GLN A 46 -1.75 -9.78 -9.86
C GLN A 46 -1.22 -8.36 -10.10
N VAL A 47 -1.17 -7.49 -9.07
CA VAL A 47 -0.56 -6.15 -9.22
C VAL A 47 0.94 -6.26 -9.47
N HIS A 48 1.62 -7.14 -8.74
CA HIS A 48 3.04 -7.40 -8.94
C HIS A 48 3.31 -7.87 -10.36
N ASP A 49 2.61 -8.90 -10.82
CA ASP A 49 2.83 -9.49 -12.15
C ASP A 49 2.47 -8.51 -13.26
N PHE A 50 1.45 -7.68 -13.05
CA PHE A 50 1.10 -6.63 -14.01
C PHE A 50 2.25 -5.64 -14.20
N ILE A 51 2.85 -5.16 -13.10
CA ILE A 51 3.99 -4.23 -13.15
C ILE A 51 5.27 -4.93 -13.64
N GLU A 52 5.51 -6.17 -13.22
CA GLU A 52 6.69 -6.95 -13.63
C GLU A 52 6.68 -7.24 -15.14
N ASN A 53 5.50 -7.41 -15.74
CA ASN A 53 5.34 -7.61 -17.19
C ASN A 53 5.33 -6.31 -18.00
N MET A 54 5.40 -5.13 -17.36
CA MET A 54 5.55 -3.87 -18.10
C MET A 54 6.91 -3.80 -18.78
N LYS A 55 6.93 -3.23 -19.99
CA LYS A 55 8.18 -2.96 -20.71
C LYS A 55 8.89 -1.75 -20.08
N PRO A 56 10.23 -1.76 -19.99
CA PRO A 56 11.00 -0.56 -19.67
C PRO A 56 10.55 0.63 -20.52
N GLY A 57 10.45 1.82 -19.92
CA GLY A 57 9.94 3.04 -20.56
C GLY A 57 8.42 3.17 -20.62
N SER A 58 7.67 2.13 -20.25
CA SER A 58 6.20 2.22 -20.08
C SER A 58 5.86 3.31 -19.06
N PHE A 59 4.69 3.94 -19.21
CA PHE A 59 4.26 5.03 -18.34
C PHE A 59 3.09 4.61 -17.45
N ILE A 60 3.19 4.88 -16.15
CA ILE A 60 2.13 4.64 -15.17
C ILE A 60 1.77 5.94 -14.45
N LEU A 61 0.47 6.23 -14.35
CA LEU A 61 -0.06 7.29 -13.51
C LEU A 61 -0.48 6.70 -12.16
N ILE A 62 0.05 7.25 -11.06
CA ILE A 62 -0.24 6.79 -9.71
C ILE A 62 -0.93 7.92 -8.92
N SER A 63 -2.19 7.69 -8.56
CA SER A 63 -2.96 8.56 -7.67
C SER A 63 -2.74 8.10 -6.22
N LEU A 64 -2.14 8.95 -5.40
CA LEU A 64 -1.88 8.68 -3.98
C LEU A 64 -2.81 9.54 -3.12
N ASP A 65 -3.94 8.95 -2.72
CA ASP A 65 -5.04 9.65 -2.08
C ASP A 65 -5.31 9.12 -0.66
N TYR A 66 -4.38 9.40 0.25
CA TYR A 66 -4.53 9.03 1.65
C TYR A 66 -3.90 10.04 2.60
N ASP A 67 -4.40 10.06 3.83
CA ASP A 67 -4.01 10.99 4.88
C ASP A 67 -3.16 10.29 5.96
N PRO A 68 -2.55 11.05 6.90
CA PRO A 68 -1.75 10.48 7.99
C PRO A 68 -2.46 9.39 8.82
N SER A 69 -3.80 9.41 8.89
CA SER A 69 -4.59 8.43 9.63
C SER A 69 -4.56 7.01 9.02
N THR A 70 -4.50 6.89 7.69
CA THR A 70 -4.46 5.62 6.96
C THR A 70 -3.05 5.29 6.44
N ARG A 71 -2.09 6.20 6.68
CA ARG A 71 -0.67 6.05 6.35
C ARG A 71 -0.05 4.70 6.76
N PRO A 72 -0.31 4.12 7.96
CA PRO A 72 0.31 2.85 8.35
C PRO A 72 0.01 1.70 7.39
N GLU A 73 -1.14 1.72 6.74
CA GLU A 73 -1.55 0.68 5.78
C GLU A 73 -1.14 1.01 4.35
N LEU A 74 -1.35 2.25 3.90
CA LEU A 74 -1.29 2.63 2.49
C LEU A 74 0.09 3.13 2.04
N HIS A 75 0.81 3.80 2.93
CA HIS A 75 2.12 4.35 2.59
C HIS A 75 3.16 3.27 2.28
N PRO A 76 3.21 2.12 2.99
CA PRO A 76 4.04 0.99 2.58
C PRO A 76 3.70 0.43 1.20
N GLN A 77 2.40 0.41 0.82
CA GLN A 77 1.99 0.00 -0.53
C GLN A 77 2.58 0.94 -1.58
N ALA A 78 2.40 2.25 -1.40
CA ALA A 78 2.90 3.26 -2.32
C ALA A 78 4.42 3.19 -2.51
N LYS A 79 5.18 3.12 -1.39
CA LYS A 79 6.65 2.99 -1.44
C LYS A 79 7.11 1.75 -2.20
N THR A 80 6.45 0.63 -1.99
CA THR A 80 6.84 -0.66 -2.57
C THR A 80 6.50 -0.72 -4.06
N VAL A 81 5.33 -0.21 -4.46
CA VAL A 81 4.94 -0.08 -5.87
C VAL A 81 5.88 0.84 -6.62
N ILE A 82 6.14 2.05 -6.11
CA ILE A 82 7.03 3.02 -6.77
C ILE A 82 8.46 2.46 -6.88
N SER A 83 8.95 1.79 -5.83
CA SER A 83 10.22 1.06 -5.87
C SER A 83 10.26 0.01 -6.99
N HIS A 84 9.17 -0.73 -7.18
CA HIS A 84 9.07 -1.74 -8.22
C HIS A 84 9.05 -1.12 -9.62
N CYS A 85 8.28 -0.05 -9.82
CA CYS A 85 8.26 0.70 -11.07
C CYS A 85 9.68 1.20 -11.44
N PHE A 86 10.40 1.77 -10.49
CA PHE A 86 11.77 2.26 -10.73
C PHE A 86 12.77 1.14 -11.02
N ARG A 87 12.67 -0.02 -10.35
CA ARG A 87 13.47 -1.20 -10.67
C ARG A 87 13.25 -1.68 -12.11
N LYS A 88 12.05 -1.48 -12.65
CA LYS A 88 11.64 -1.89 -14.00
C LYS A 88 11.83 -0.80 -15.05
N ASP A 89 12.44 0.32 -14.69
CA ASP A 89 12.57 1.50 -15.56
C ASP A 89 11.23 1.98 -16.13
N VAL A 90 10.15 1.83 -15.36
CA VAL A 90 8.83 2.38 -15.68
C VAL A 90 8.82 3.86 -15.32
N ARG A 91 8.34 4.69 -16.25
CA ARG A 91 8.14 6.13 -16.07
C ARG A 91 6.93 6.38 -15.18
N VAL A 92 7.07 7.20 -14.14
CA VAL A 92 6.03 7.38 -13.11
C VAL A 92 5.57 8.84 -13.07
N ALA A 93 4.27 9.08 -13.27
CA ALA A 93 3.64 10.31 -12.82
C ALA A 93 2.87 10.05 -11.53
N VAL A 94 3.05 10.88 -10.51
CA VAL A 94 2.24 10.83 -9.29
C VAL A 94 1.36 12.07 -9.18
N MET A 95 0.11 11.86 -8.77
CA MET A 95 -0.86 12.92 -8.49
C MET A 95 -1.62 12.65 -7.18
N THR A 96 -2.35 13.64 -6.71
CA THR A 96 -3.28 13.50 -5.59
C THR A 96 -4.48 14.45 -5.73
N PHE A 97 -5.63 13.98 -5.28
CA PHE A 97 -6.84 14.77 -5.05
C PHE A 97 -7.07 15.06 -3.57
N LEU A 98 -6.14 14.68 -2.69
CA LEU A 98 -6.17 15.01 -1.27
C LEU A 98 -5.01 15.95 -0.91
N PRO A 99 -5.29 17.12 -0.29
CA PRO A 99 -4.23 18.03 0.12
C PRO A 99 -3.33 17.41 1.21
N GLY A 100 -3.89 16.56 2.08
CA GLY A 100 -3.16 15.87 3.14
C GLY A 100 -2.16 14.82 2.65
N ALA A 101 -2.25 14.39 1.39
CA ALA A 101 -1.31 13.45 0.80
C ALA A 101 -0.03 14.12 0.27
N THR A 102 -0.03 15.45 0.04
CA THR A 102 1.10 16.17 -0.58
C THR A 102 2.43 15.95 0.16
N GLY A 103 2.46 16.19 1.48
CA GLY A 103 3.67 15.94 2.29
C GLY A 103 4.06 14.45 2.38
N LEU A 104 3.09 13.53 2.25
CA LEU A 104 3.38 12.09 2.22
C LEU A 104 4.02 11.68 0.90
N ILE A 105 3.60 12.29 -0.21
CA ILE A 105 4.20 12.11 -1.53
C ILE A 105 5.64 12.64 -1.52
N GLU A 106 5.85 13.85 -0.99
CA GLU A 106 7.19 14.44 -0.87
C GLU A 106 8.14 13.53 -0.09
N GLU A 107 7.69 12.92 1.01
CA GLU A 107 8.50 11.98 1.78
C GLU A 107 8.95 10.76 0.94
N ILE A 108 8.06 10.22 0.10
CA ILE A 108 8.39 9.10 -0.77
C ILE A 108 9.43 9.53 -1.81
N PHE A 109 9.20 10.63 -2.51
CA PHE A 109 10.06 11.08 -3.61
C PHE A 109 11.36 11.76 -3.12
N ALA A 110 11.47 12.13 -1.85
CA ALA A 110 12.72 12.55 -1.24
C ALA A 110 13.72 11.39 -1.02
N THR A 111 13.22 10.14 -0.95
CA THR A 111 14.00 8.96 -0.55
C THR A 111 14.10 7.92 -1.67
N ILE A 112 12.97 7.44 -2.18
CA ILE A 112 12.91 6.29 -3.09
C ILE A 112 13.67 6.54 -4.41
N PRO A 113 13.53 7.67 -5.13
CA PRO A 113 14.27 7.89 -6.37
C PRO A 113 15.79 7.79 -6.21
N LYS A 114 16.34 8.26 -5.08
CA LYS A 114 17.78 8.21 -4.78
C LYS A 114 18.29 6.77 -4.65
N GLU A 115 17.47 5.85 -4.13
CA GLU A 115 17.83 4.44 -4.00
C GLU A 115 17.97 3.73 -5.36
N TYR A 116 17.34 4.27 -6.42
CA TYR A 116 17.32 3.70 -7.76
C TYR A 116 17.99 4.60 -8.82
N ASN A 117 18.70 5.66 -8.41
CA ASN A 117 19.32 6.65 -9.30
C ASN A 117 18.35 7.31 -10.29
N LYS A 118 17.09 7.52 -9.87
CA LYS A 118 16.03 8.12 -10.69
C LYS A 118 15.97 9.63 -10.52
N LYS A 119 15.71 10.34 -11.62
CA LYS A 119 15.71 11.81 -11.68
C LYS A 119 14.33 12.37 -12.00
N GLU A 120 13.95 13.42 -11.29
CA GLU A 120 12.71 14.18 -11.56
C GLU A 120 12.77 14.80 -12.96
N GLY A 121 11.64 14.78 -13.67
CA GLY A 121 11.50 15.19 -15.06
C GLY A 121 11.99 14.16 -16.08
N ILE A 122 12.88 13.23 -15.71
CA ILE A 122 13.40 12.20 -16.62
C ILE A 122 12.71 10.85 -16.40
N ASP A 123 12.72 10.36 -15.16
CA ASP A 123 12.16 9.07 -14.79
C ASP A 123 10.80 9.18 -14.10
N TYR A 124 10.56 10.28 -13.40
CA TYR A 124 9.31 10.53 -12.69
C TYR A 124 8.93 12.01 -12.70
N VAL A 125 7.65 12.29 -12.49
CA VAL A 125 7.13 13.63 -12.22
C VAL A 125 6.13 13.60 -11.06
N VAL A 126 6.19 14.60 -10.20
CA VAL A 126 5.19 14.80 -9.15
C VAL A 126 4.30 15.97 -9.54
N LEU A 127 3.04 15.68 -9.78
CA LEU A 127 2.02 16.64 -10.18
C LEU A 127 1.43 17.34 -8.95
N PRO A 128 1.04 18.62 -9.07
CA PRO A 128 0.43 19.35 -7.98
C PRO A 128 -0.92 18.73 -7.59
N TYR A 129 -1.33 18.98 -6.35
CA TYR A 129 -2.68 18.67 -5.89
C TYR A 129 -3.72 19.37 -6.78
N GLN A 130 -4.79 18.66 -7.14
CA GLN A 130 -5.92 19.24 -7.84
C GLN A 130 -7.23 18.99 -7.08
N PRO A 131 -8.11 19.99 -6.94
CA PRO A 131 -9.46 19.76 -6.46
C PRO A 131 -10.32 19.11 -7.56
N ASN A 132 -11.50 18.62 -7.18
CA ASN A 132 -12.53 18.10 -8.10
C ASN A 132 -12.11 16.86 -8.92
N PRO A 133 -12.02 15.67 -8.27
CA PRO A 133 -11.53 14.45 -8.89
C PRO A 133 -12.23 14.07 -10.21
N VAL A 134 -13.56 14.17 -10.26
CA VAL A 134 -14.36 13.73 -11.42
C VAL A 134 -14.07 14.58 -12.66
N ALA A 135 -13.97 15.90 -12.49
CA ALA A 135 -13.63 16.80 -13.59
C ALA A 135 -12.23 16.54 -14.12
N ILE A 136 -11.26 16.38 -13.21
CA ILE A 136 -9.86 16.10 -13.60
C ILE A 136 -9.73 14.74 -14.28
N MET A 137 -10.29 13.67 -13.73
CA MET A 137 -10.28 12.35 -14.36
C MET A 137 -10.90 12.39 -15.77
N THR A 138 -11.97 13.15 -15.95
CA THR A 138 -12.57 13.34 -17.28
C THR A 138 -11.63 14.07 -18.24
N GLN A 139 -10.97 15.13 -17.77
CA GLN A 139 -10.09 15.96 -18.58
C GLN A 139 -8.80 15.23 -18.98
N LEU A 140 -8.24 14.41 -18.08
CA LEU A 140 -7.09 13.53 -18.34
C LEU A 140 -7.35 12.53 -19.48
N GLY A 141 -8.63 12.21 -19.74
CA GLY A 141 -9.01 11.38 -20.87
C GLY A 141 -8.89 12.06 -22.24
N SER A 142 -8.74 13.38 -22.27
CA SER A 142 -8.54 14.17 -23.48
C SER A 142 -7.10 14.65 -23.61
N ASP A 143 -6.63 15.41 -22.62
CA ASP A 143 -5.28 16.01 -22.61
C ASP A 143 -4.84 16.34 -21.18
N ILE A 144 -3.78 15.67 -20.71
CA ILE A 144 -3.19 15.87 -19.39
C ILE A 144 -2.64 17.28 -19.18
N TYR A 145 -2.14 17.94 -20.22
CA TYR A 145 -1.48 19.25 -20.11
C TYR A 145 -2.46 20.40 -19.89
N THR A 146 -3.76 20.18 -20.09
CA THR A 146 -4.79 21.18 -19.79
C THR A 146 -4.98 21.41 -18.29
N ILE A 147 -4.63 20.42 -17.47
CA ILE A 147 -4.68 20.48 -16.00
C ILE A 147 -3.27 20.58 -15.42
N TYR A 148 -2.33 19.86 -16.02
CA TYR A 148 -0.97 19.70 -15.53
C TYR A 148 0.01 20.26 -16.54
N ASP A 149 -0.09 21.56 -16.84
CA ASP A 149 0.89 22.28 -17.65
C ASP A 149 2.24 22.44 -16.91
N LYS A 150 2.20 22.41 -15.58
CA LYS A 150 3.36 22.45 -14.68
C LYS A 150 3.33 21.34 -13.62
N ASP A 151 4.51 20.95 -13.17
CA ASP A 151 4.70 20.04 -12.04
C ASP A 151 4.57 20.78 -10.69
N LYS A 152 4.79 20.08 -9.58
CA LYS A 152 4.72 20.68 -8.24
C LYS A 152 5.75 21.79 -8.00
N ASN A 153 6.80 21.89 -8.81
CA ASN A 153 7.88 22.86 -8.68
C ASN A 153 7.76 23.98 -9.74
N ASP A 154 6.57 24.16 -10.32
CA ASP A 154 6.29 25.13 -11.40
C ASP A 154 7.08 24.90 -12.70
N THR A 155 7.63 23.69 -12.89
CA THR A 155 8.38 23.32 -14.09
C THR A 155 7.43 22.82 -15.18
N PRO A 156 7.52 23.33 -16.44
CA PRO A 156 6.66 22.89 -17.52
C PRO A 156 6.75 21.38 -17.79
N THR A 157 5.62 20.68 -17.77
CA THR A 157 5.56 19.21 -17.91
C THR A 157 5.74 18.74 -19.35
N LYS A 158 5.30 19.53 -20.34
CA LYS A 158 5.31 19.17 -21.77
C LYS A 158 6.69 18.88 -22.34
N ASN A 159 7.74 19.42 -21.73
CA ASN A 159 9.13 19.26 -22.17
C ASN A 159 9.90 18.21 -21.36
N MET A 160 9.25 17.52 -20.42
CA MET A 160 9.91 16.55 -19.56
C MET A 160 10.05 15.20 -20.29
N PRO A 161 11.24 14.57 -20.33
CA PRO A 161 11.41 13.24 -20.92
C PRO A 161 10.46 12.17 -20.31
N VAL A 162 10.11 12.28 -19.03
CA VAL A 162 9.14 11.36 -18.41
C VAL A 162 7.75 11.41 -19.06
N MET A 163 7.36 12.55 -19.62
CA MET A 163 6.06 12.79 -20.24
C MET A 163 6.05 12.57 -21.76
N GLU A 164 7.19 12.19 -22.34
CA GLU A 164 7.32 12.00 -23.78
C GLU A 164 6.31 10.97 -24.31
N GLY A 165 5.54 11.38 -25.32
CA GLY A 165 4.51 10.55 -25.95
C GLY A 165 3.22 10.38 -25.13
N ILE A 166 3.06 11.08 -24.00
CA ILE A 166 1.87 10.98 -23.14
C ILE A 166 0.96 12.19 -23.36
N THR A 167 -0.27 11.96 -23.80
CA THR A 167 -1.32 12.99 -23.91
C THR A 167 -2.52 12.64 -23.05
N ASN A 168 -2.97 11.39 -23.08
CA ASN A 168 -4.14 10.95 -22.32
C ASN A 168 -4.01 9.48 -21.88
N TYR A 169 -5.08 8.92 -21.32
CA TYR A 169 -5.09 7.54 -20.82
C TYR A 169 -4.69 6.48 -21.85
N ARG A 170 -4.86 6.71 -23.16
CA ARG A 170 -4.51 5.74 -24.21
C ARG A 170 -3.00 5.51 -24.32
N ASP A 171 -2.21 6.50 -23.91
CA ASP A 171 -0.76 6.45 -23.96
C ASP A 171 -0.16 5.86 -22.66
N MET A 172 -1.01 5.60 -21.66
CA MET A 172 -0.60 5.08 -20.35
C MET A 172 -0.72 3.56 -20.31
N ALA A 173 0.27 2.89 -19.74
CA ALA A 173 0.24 1.44 -19.54
C ALA A 173 -0.77 1.03 -18.46
N ALA A 174 -0.94 1.86 -17.42
CA ALA A 174 -1.95 1.70 -16.39
C ALA A 174 -2.17 3.00 -15.59
N VAL A 175 -3.27 3.01 -14.85
CA VAL A 175 -3.49 3.92 -13.73
C VAL A 175 -3.58 3.11 -12.45
N MET A 176 -2.86 3.53 -11.42
CA MET A 176 -2.96 2.95 -10.08
C MET A 176 -3.50 3.96 -9.09
N CYS A 177 -4.55 3.62 -8.35
CA CYS A 177 -5.05 4.44 -7.25
C CYS A 177 -4.80 3.74 -5.92
N ILE A 178 -4.01 4.38 -5.04
CA ILE A 178 -3.80 3.95 -3.67
C ILE A 178 -4.53 4.94 -2.76
N THR A 179 -5.61 4.50 -2.11
CA THR A 179 -6.54 5.41 -1.46
C THR A 179 -7.14 4.87 -0.17
N GLY A 180 -7.39 5.80 0.76
CA GLY A 180 -8.20 5.57 1.96
C GLY A 180 -9.66 5.99 1.80
N THR A 181 -10.09 6.34 0.58
CA THR A 181 -11.39 6.94 0.27
C THR A 181 -12.10 6.18 -0.88
N ALA A 182 -13.25 6.67 -1.32
CA ALA A 182 -13.99 6.13 -2.47
C ALA A 182 -13.36 6.48 -3.85
N LEU A 183 -12.19 7.12 -3.89
CA LEU A 183 -11.58 7.57 -5.16
C LEU A 183 -11.24 6.41 -6.11
N LEU A 184 -11.02 5.20 -5.60
CA LEU A 184 -10.81 4.04 -6.47
C LEU A 184 -12.06 3.71 -7.29
N ASP A 185 -13.26 3.87 -6.73
CA ASP A 185 -14.52 3.69 -7.46
C ASP A 185 -14.64 4.72 -8.58
N TYR A 186 -14.20 5.95 -8.34
CA TYR A 186 -14.24 7.03 -9.33
C TYR A 186 -13.23 6.78 -10.44
N TRP A 187 -12.01 6.37 -10.10
CA TRP A 187 -11.00 5.99 -11.07
C TRP A 187 -11.47 4.82 -11.96
N ILE A 188 -12.12 3.81 -11.38
CA ILE A 188 -12.72 2.71 -12.15
C ILE A 188 -13.78 3.27 -13.12
N ALA A 189 -14.72 4.08 -12.65
CA ALA A 189 -15.83 4.55 -13.49
C ALA A 189 -15.39 5.55 -14.57
N TYR A 190 -14.58 6.55 -14.21
CA TYR A 190 -14.26 7.69 -15.07
C TYR A 190 -13.01 7.50 -15.92
N ALA A 191 -12.09 6.61 -15.53
CA ALA A 191 -10.91 6.26 -16.33
C ALA A 191 -11.02 4.84 -16.89
N GLY A 192 -11.14 3.83 -16.02
CA GLY A 192 -11.13 2.42 -16.40
C GLY A 192 -12.25 2.03 -17.35
N ASP A 193 -13.51 2.21 -16.96
CA ASP A 193 -14.67 1.80 -17.73
C ASP A 193 -14.85 2.66 -18.98
N LYS A 194 -14.59 3.97 -18.86
CA LYS A 194 -14.80 4.95 -19.94
C LYS A 194 -13.72 4.93 -21.02
N TYR A 195 -12.45 4.78 -20.63
CA TYR A 195 -11.30 4.85 -21.55
C TYR A 195 -10.55 3.53 -21.71
N HIS A 196 -10.97 2.48 -21.00
CA HIS A 196 -10.38 1.13 -21.04
C HIS A 196 -8.90 1.09 -20.64
N VAL A 197 -8.44 2.08 -19.87
CA VAL A 197 -7.09 2.05 -19.30
C VAL A 197 -7.02 1.00 -18.18
N PRO A 198 -5.97 0.15 -18.13
CA PRO A 198 -5.83 -0.83 -17.07
C PRO A 198 -5.78 -0.18 -15.69
N MET A 199 -6.66 -0.62 -14.79
CA MET A 199 -6.74 -0.10 -13.42
C MET A 199 -6.11 -1.05 -12.40
N LEU A 200 -5.27 -0.50 -11.53
CA LEU A 200 -4.70 -1.14 -10.35
C LEU A 200 -5.15 -0.41 -9.09
N GLY A 201 -5.33 -1.13 -7.99
CA GLY A 201 -5.78 -0.54 -6.73
C GLY A 201 -4.87 -0.81 -5.54
N GLY A 202 -4.86 0.11 -4.59
CA GLY A 202 -4.36 -0.08 -3.23
C GLY A 202 -5.36 0.52 -2.24
N VAL A 203 -5.83 -0.25 -1.26
CA VAL A 203 -6.86 0.19 -0.30
C VAL A 203 -6.54 -0.28 1.11
N THR A 204 -7.24 0.26 2.11
CA THR A 204 -7.16 -0.22 3.51
C THR A 204 -7.74 -1.63 3.62
N ALA A 205 -7.36 -2.37 4.66
CA ALA A 205 -7.85 -3.74 4.88
C ALA A 205 -9.39 -3.79 4.99
N VAL A 206 -9.99 -2.76 5.58
CA VAL A 206 -11.45 -2.68 5.79
C VAL A 206 -12.21 -2.48 4.48
N SER A 207 -11.63 -1.79 3.50
CA SER A 207 -12.27 -1.51 2.21
C SER A 207 -12.03 -2.61 1.18
N GLN A 208 -10.99 -3.42 1.35
CA GLN A 208 -10.60 -4.47 0.39
C GLN A 208 -11.76 -5.40 -0.04
N PRO A 209 -12.64 -5.91 0.86
CA PRO A 209 -13.72 -6.82 0.46
C PRO A 209 -14.70 -6.21 -0.54
N SER A 210 -14.95 -4.90 -0.46
CA SER A 210 -15.87 -4.18 -1.33
C SER A 210 -15.45 -4.17 -2.80
N TYR A 211 -14.15 -4.39 -3.08
CA TYR A 211 -13.60 -4.40 -4.44
C TYR A 211 -13.56 -5.79 -5.10
N GLY A 212 -14.02 -6.84 -4.41
CA GLY A 212 -14.11 -8.20 -4.96
C GLY A 212 -14.85 -8.28 -6.31
N PRO A 213 -16.01 -7.64 -6.50
CA PRO A 213 -16.73 -7.64 -7.77
C PRO A 213 -15.92 -7.05 -8.93
N TYR A 214 -15.17 -5.96 -8.71
CA TYR A 214 -14.36 -5.33 -9.75
C TYR A 214 -13.18 -6.21 -10.20
N LEU A 215 -12.59 -6.97 -9.26
CA LEU A 215 -11.56 -7.97 -9.56
C LEU A 215 -12.12 -9.13 -10.37
N GLN A 216 -13.29 -9.67 -9.99
CA GLN A 216 -13.93 -10.78 -10.68
C GLN A 216 -14.34 -10.43 -12.11
N LYS A 217 -14.80 -9.19 -12.34
CA LYS A 217 -15.16 -8.67 -13.66
C LYS A 217 -13.95 -8.20 -14.47
N GLY A 218 -12.74 -8.21 -13.91
CA GLY A 218 -11.52 -7.76 -14.57
C GLY A 218 -11.44 -6.24 -14.81
N GLN A 219 -12.32 -5.46 -14.17
CA GLN A 219 -12.27 -4.00 -14.14
C GLN A 219 -11.03 -3.51 -13.35
N LEU A 220 -10.67 -4.23 -12.29
CA LEU A 220 -9.36 -4.12 -11.65
C LEU A 220 -8.46 -5.27 -12.09
N LYS A 221 -7.24 -4.95 -12.50
CA LYS A 221 -6.22 -5.96 -12.85
C LYS A 221 -5.51 -6.54 -11.63
N GLY A 222 -5.63 -5.89 -10.47
CA GLY A 222 -5.13 -6.36 -9.19
C GLY A 222 -5.43 -5.35 -8.09
N LEU A 223 -5.28 -5.79 -6.83
CA LEU A 223 -5.55 -4.98 -5.64
C LEU A 223 -4.59 -5.32 -4.50
N ILE A 224 -3.94 -4.29 -3.94
CA ILE A 224 -3.17 -4.39 -2.70
C ILE A 224 -4.06 -3.96 -1.53
N GLY A 225 -4.24 -4.86 -0.55
CA GLY A 225 -5.17 -4.64 0.56
C GLY A 225 -4.48 -4.52 1.92
N GLY A 226 -4.64 -3.37 2.55
CA GLY A 226 -4.10 -3.03 3.85
C GLY A 226 -2.60 -3.25 3.99
N MET A 227 -2.16 -3.37 5.24
CA MET A 227 -0.76 -3.64 5.57
C MET A 227 -0.31 -5.05 5.14
N LYS A 228 -1.25 -6.01 5.09
CA LYS A 228 -0.99 -7.39 4.66
C LYS A 228 -0.59 -7.46 3.19
N GLY A 229 -1.33 -6.79 2.31
CA GLY A 229 -1.00 -6.69 0.89
C GLY A 229 0.33 -5.97 0.68
N ALA A 230 0.64 -4.94 1.47
CA ALA A 230 1.95 -4.30 1.41
C ALA A 230 3.08 -5.27 1.75
N ALA A 231 2.95 -6.05 2.82
CA ALA A 231 3.93 -7.07 3.23
C ALA A 231 4.10 -8.17 2.17
N ASP A 232 3.01 -8.60 1.55
CA ASP A 232 3.02 -9.57 0.46
C ASP A 232 3.80 -9.03 -0.74
N TYR A 233 3.54 -7.78 -1.12
CA TYR A 233 4.24 -7.13 -2.22
C TYR A 233 5.74 -6.94 -1.92
N GLU A 234 6.08 -6.49 -0.70
CA GLU A 234 7.46 -6.39 -0.22
C GLU A 234 8.21 -7.72 -0.36
N LYS A 235 7.55 -8.83 -0.01
CA LYS A 235 8.08 -10.19 -0.17
C LYS A 235 8.29 -10.54 -1.64
N LEU A 236 7.34 -10.21 -2.53
CA LEU A 236 7.45 -10.48 -3.96
C LEU A 236 8.63 -9.75 -4.60
N ILE A 237 8.88 -8.51 -4.20
CA ILE A 237 10.02 -7.74 -4.72
C ILE A 237 11.34 -8.02 -3.99
N GLY A 238 11.34 -8.90 -2.98
CA GLY A 238 12.54 -9.28 -2.22
C GLY A 238 13.05 -8.20 -1.26
N LYS A 239 12.22 -7.20 -0.88
CA LYS A 239 12.61 -6.07 -0.04
C LYS A 239 11.63 -5.88 1.11
N LEU A 240 11.94 -6.50 2.25
CA LEU A 240 11.14 -6.39 3.47
C LEU A 240 11.13 -4.96 4.00
N GLY A 241 9.96 -4.44 4.34
CA GLY A 241 9.76 -3.04 4.73
C GLY A 241 8.75 -2.88 5.86
N LYS A 242 8.09 -1.72 5.88
CA LYS A 242 7.16 -1.35 6.95
C LYS A 242 5.92 -2.25 6.98
N GLY A 243 5.47 -2.75 5.82
CA GLY A 243 4.36 -3.69 5.75
C GLY A 243 4.69 -4.99 6.49
N THR A 244 5.85 -5.57 6.20
CA THR A 244 6.34 -6.80 6.84
C THR A 244 6.49 -6.63 8.34
N LYS A 245 7.11 -5.53 8.79
CA LYS A 245 7.28 -5.22 10.23
C LYS A 245 5.95 -5.19 10.97
N GLY A 246 4.93 -4.55 10.40
CA GLY A 246 3.63 -4.43 11.03
C GLY A 246 2.85 -5.75 11.04
N ILE A 247 2.95 -6.57 9.99
CA ILE A 247 2.37 -7.92 9.99
C ILE A 247 3.08 -8.86 10.98
N ASP A 248 4.40 -8.79 11.09
CA ASP A 248 5.14 -9.55 12.09
C ASP A 248 4.72 -9.17 13.52
N ALA A 249 4.54 -7.86 13.79
CA ALA A 249 4.04 -7.37 15.06
C ALA A 249 2.64 -7.88 15.36
N LEU A 250 1.72 -7.81 14.39
CA LEU A 250 0.36 -8.30 14.55
C LEU A 250 0.32 -9.82 14.80
N ASN A 251 1.11 -10.58 14.06
CA ASN A 251 1.21 -12.04 14.23
C ASN A 251 1.76 -12.42 15.60
N LEU A 252 2.82 -11.76 16.08
CA LEU A 252 3.36 -12.01 17.43
C LEU A 252 2.36 -11.67 18.52
N ALA A 253 1.63 -10.56 18.38
CA ALA A 253 0.57 -10.20 19.31
C ALA A 253 -0.54 -11.26 19.35
N HIS A 254 -1.00 -11.73 18.19
CA HIS A 254 -2.01 -12.79 18.11
C HIS A 254 -1.51 -14.11 18.70
N LEU A 255 -0.26 -14.50 18.44
CA LEU A 255 0.32 -15.71 19.03
C LEU A 255 0.41 -15.62 20.55
N LEU A 256 0.80 -14.45 21.09
CA LEU A 256 0.83 -14.22 22.53
C LEU A 256 -0.58 -14.33 23.14
N VAL A 257 -1.56 -13.66 22.54
CA VAL A 257 -2.95 -13.71 23.02
C VAL A 257 -3.49 -15.14 22.98
N LEU A 258 -3.24 -15.87 21.90
CA LEU A 258 -3.64 -17.28 21.77
C LEU A 258 -2.97 -18.15 22.85
N PHE A 259 -1.66 -17.97 23.07
CA PHE A 259 -0.92 -18.67 24.12
C PHE A 259 -1.50 -18.39 25.52
N LEU A 260 -1.85 -17.14 25.81
CA LEU A 260 -2.46 -16.75 27.08
C LEU A 260 -3.86 -17.36 27.25
N ILE A 261 -4.68 -17.39 26.20
CA ILE A 261 -6.02 -18.01 26.22
C ILE A 261 -5.90 -19.51 26.46
N ILE A 262 -5.04 -20.21 25.72
CA ILE A 262 -4.83 -21.66 25.88
C ILE A 262 -4.34 -21.97 27.29
N THR A 263 -3.32 -21.26 27.76
CA THR A 263 -2.76 -21.45 29.10
C THR A 263 -3.81 -21.21 30.18
N SER A 264 -4.60 -20.15 30.05
CA SER A 264 -5.69 -19.83 30.99
C SER A 264 -6.77 -20.92 31.01
N ASN A 265 -7.18 -21.41 29.84
CA ASN A 265 -8.18 -22.48 29.73
C ASN A 265 -7.68 -23.80 30.33
N ILE A 266 -6.41 -24.17 30.07
CA ILE A 266 -5.78 -25.35 30.66
C ILE A 266 -5.76 -25.24 32.20
N MET A 267 -5.35 -24.09 32.74
CA MET A 267 -5.32 -23.88 34.19
C MET A 267 -6.72 -23.94 34.82
N LEU A 268 -7.73 -23.30 34.20
CA LEU A 268 -9.11 -23.37 34.66
C LEU A 268 -9.66 -24.82 34.63
N PHE A 269 -9.31 -25.60 33.61
CA PHE A 269 -9.71 -27.00 33.52
C PHE A 269 -9.14 -27.84 34.67
N PHE A 270 -7.86 -27.68 34.99
CA PHE A 270 -7.24 -28.37 36.13
C PHE A 270 -7.79 -27.90 37.47
N MET A 271 -8.22 -26.64 37.60
CA MET A 271 -8.87 -26.15 38.81
C MET A 271 -10.30 -26.67 39.00
N LYS A 272 -11.07 -26.91 37.93
CA LYS A 272 -12.43 -27.48 38.04
C LYS A 272 -12.43 -28.97 38.39
N ARG A 273 -11.33 -29.70 38.15
CA ARG A 273 -11.19 -31.13 38.43
C ARG A 273 -10.44 -31.45 39.74
N SER A 274 -9.87 -30.45 40.42
CA SER A 274 -9.14 -30.58 41.69
C SER A 274 -9.91 -29.94 42.85
#